data_AF-A0A3R7Z656-F1
#
_entry.id   AF-A0A3R7Z656-F1
#
_cell.length_a   1.000
_cell.length_b   1.000
_cell.length_c   1.000
_cell.angle_alpha   90.00
_cell.angle_beta   90.00
_cell.angle_gamma   90.00
#
_symmetry.space_group_name_H-M   'P 1'
#
loop_
_entity.id
_entity.type
_entity.pdbx_description
1 polymer ?
#
loop_
_entity_poly.entity_id
_entity_poly.type
_entity_poly.pdbx_seq_one_letter_code
_entity_poly.pdbx_strand_id
1 'polypeptide(L)'
;MRDRRTKEKYLRVFHLILWIKRNHRLWRLQYIESKKTFASGYESLEHLLRRFCKRHRFSHRVPCHNKVRQVVLDDVWAGYAVNFWTKYEAYDKSLIYNAGETGVYFDMPPGKTLPEVGKSSKVDKKNKHSERISGVLTVRADGVKLPLLFIIKGQPGGLLEKMELPTYDPIHVYAVQANAWMDERVWNIYLERLFAQHVQDASVLLVDNLECHVSEASYDKTAEAMFSVIEPLPSNSTSRCQPLDVGVMGPFKAMLKTEWLLEDTDSADENMTAEQKRRATIGRTIRVWDKISSETIVKDASVLMVDNLDCHVSEESHKKVAETLFSVVEPLPKNWTSQCQSLDVGIIGPSRPY
;
A
#
# COMPACT_ATOMS: atom_id res chain seq x y z
N MET A 1 -18.40 -9.68 22.21
CA MET A 1 -17.17 -9.73 21.37
C MET A 1 -17.44 -9.27 19.95
N ARG A 2 -18.37 -9.91 19.22
CA ARG A 2 -18.71 -9.59 17.82
C ARG A 2 -19.08 -8.12 17.60
N ASP A 3 -20.08 -7.61 18.33
CA ASP A 3 -20.51 -6.19 18.24
C ASP A 3 -19.35 -5.18 18.35
N ARG A 4 -18.41 -5.43 19.28
CA ARG A 4 -17.23 -4.57 19.46
C ARG A 4 -16.30 -4.58 18.24
N ARG A 5 -16.16 -5.73 17.57
CA ARG A 5 -15.36 -5.88 16.35
C ARG A 5 -16.08 -5.38 15.11
N THR A 6 -17.39 -5.54 15.00
CA THR A 6 -18.22 -4.92 13.95
C THR A 6 -18.09 -3.40 13.98
N LYS A 7 -17.94 -2.82 15.16
CA LYS A 7 -17.65 -1.38 15.36
C LYS A 7 -16.14 -1.03 15.29
N GLU A 8 -15.30 -1.96 14.80
CA GLU A 8 -13.84 -1.84 14.67
C GLU A 8 -13.06 -1.53 15.95
N LYS A 9 -13.70 -1.59 17.12
CA LYS A 9 -13.06 -1.27 18.40
C LYS A 9 -12.06 -2.34 18.81
N TYR A 10 -11.03 -1.92 19.56
CA TYR A 10 -10.08 -2.84 20.18
C TYR A 10 -10.80 -3.94 20.96
N LEU A 11 -10.46 -5.19 20.67
CA LEU A 11 -10.85 -6.36 21.45
C LEU A 11 -9.57 -7.07 21.90
N ARG A 12 -9.47 -7.29 23.21
CA ARG A 12 -8.33 -7.88 23.90
C ARG A 12 -8.88 -8.76 25.00
N VAL A 13 -8.10 -9.74 25.46
CA VAL A 13 -8.44 -10.58 26.62
C VAL A 13 -8.83 -9.72 27.83
N PHE A 14 -8.16 -8.58 28.01
CA PHE A 14 -8.51 -7.53 28.98
C PHE A 14 -10.00 -7.17 29.00
N HIS A 15 -10.66 -7.04 27.85
CA HIS A 15 -12.08 -6.67 27.79
C HIS A 15 -12.99 -7.79 28.30
N LEU A 16 -12.59 -9.06 28.10
CA LEU A 16 -13.30 -10.22 28.66
C LEU A 16 -13.09 -10.28 30.18
N ILE A 17 -11.87 -10.00 30.65
CA ILE A 17 -11.57 -9.89 32.09
C ILE A 17 -12.43 -8.81 32.73
N LEU A 18 -12.54 -7.62 32.13
CA LEU A 18 -13.42 -6.55 32.64
C LEU A 18 -14.89 -7.00 32.71
N TRP A 19 -15.36 -7.73 31.69
CA TRP A 19 -16.72 -8.25 31.68
C TRP A 19 -16.96 -9.27 32.81
N ILE A 20 -16.03 -10.22 33.02
CA ILE A 20 -16.08 -11.14 34.16
C ILE A 20 -16.03 -10.36 35.47
N LYS A 21 -15.18 -9.33 35.56
CA LYS A 21 -15.05 -8.54 36.78
C LYS A 21 -16.35 -7.85 37.18
N ARG A 22 -17.12 -7.40 36.19
CA ARG A 22 -18.39 -6.70 36.37
C ARG A 22 -19.56 -7.64 36.65
N ASN A 23 -19.61 -8.79 35.99
CA ASN A 23 -20.82 -9.63 35.97
C ASN A 23 -20.68 -10.94 36.78
N HIS A 24 -19.47 -11.41 37.05
CA HIS A 24 -19.21 -12.72 37.65
C HIS A 24 -18.24 -12.64 38.83
N ARG A 25 -18.52 -11.75 39.79
CA ARG A 25 -17.66 -11.52 40.97
C ARG A 25 -17.40 -12.79 41.78
N LEU A 26 -18.45 -13.51 42.18
CA LEU A 26 -18.33 -14.70 43.03
C LEU A 26 -17.53 -15.80 42.34
N TRP A 27 -17.92 -16.14 41.11
CA TRP A 27 -17.20 -17.11 40.28
C TRP A 27 -15.73 -16.72 40.10
N ARG A 28 -15.43 -15.45 39.84
CA ARG A 28 -14.04 -14.97 39.68
C ARG A 28 -13.21 -15.19 40.94
N LEU A 29 -13.77 -14.91 42.12
CA LEU A 29 -13.07 -15.10 43.39
C LEU A 29 -12.79 -16.58 43.63
N GLN A 30 -13.82 -17.44 43.52
CA GLN A 30 -13.68 -18.89 43.64
C GLN A 30 -12.69 -19.47 42.63
N TYR A 31 -12.72 -19.00 41.38
CA TYR A 31 -11.80 -19.45 40.34
C TYR A 31 -10.35 -19.13 40.67
N ILE A 32 -10.07 -17.94 41.20
CA ILE A 32 -8.72 -17.52 41.57
C ILE A 32 -8.25 -18.29 42.82
N GLU A 33 -9.11 -18.45 43.83
CA GLU A 33 -8.82 -19.23 45.05
C GLU A 33 -8.53 -20.70 44.74
N SER A 34 -9.12 -21.27 43.69
CA SER A 34 -8.83 -22.63 43.24
C SER A 34 -7.41 -22.82 42.68
N LYS A 35 -6.61 -21.75 42.52
CA LYS A 35 -5.26 -21.80 41.95
C LYS A 35 -4.20 -21.75 43.04
N LYS A 36 -3.02 -22.30 42.71
CA LYS A 36 -1.89 -22.44 43.65
C LYS A 36 -1.45 -21.12 44.27
N THR A 37 -1.51 -20.04 43.50
CA THR A 37 -1.18 -18.67 43.94
C THR A 37 -2.08 -17.65 43.24
N PHE A 38 -2.27 -16.46 43.82
CA PHE A 38 -3.00 -15.35 43.16
C PHE A 38 -2.42 -14.99 41.78
N ALA A 39 -1.09 -14.98 41.64
CA ALA A 39 -0.41 -14.73 40.37
C ALA A 39 -0.78 -15.80 39.32
N SER A 40 -0.71 -17.08 39.69
CA SER A 40 -1.13 -18.19 38.81
C SER A 40 -2.63 -18.15 38.48
N GLY A 41 -3.45 -17.59 39.38
CA GLY A 41 -4.86 -17.31 39.18
C GLY A 41 -5.14 -16.42 37.98
N TYR A 42 -4.41 -15.30 37.92
CA TYR A 42 -4.52 -14.35 36.82
C TYR A 42 -4.07 -14.96 35.48
N GLU A 43 -2.89 -15.59 35.45
CA GLU A 43 -2.36 -16.24 34.23
C GLU A 43 -3.27 -17.36 33.73
N SER A 44 -3.79 -18.19 34.64
CA SER A 44 -4.73 -19.25 34.32
C SER A 44 -6.03 -18.71 33.72
N LEU A 45 -6.56 -17.61 34.26
CA LEU A 45 -7.73 -16.94 33.71
C LEU A 45 -7.44 -16.37 32.31
N GLU A 46 -6.27 -15.76 32.12
CA GLU A 46 -5.87 -15.24 30.82
C GLU A 46 -5.79 -16.35 29.76
N HIS A 47 -5.20 -17.51 30.11
CA HIS A 47 -5.13 -18.68 29.25
C HIS A 47 -6.52 -19.25 28.91
N LEU A 48 -7.41 -19.35 29.89
CA LEU A 48 -8.80 -19.78 29.68
C LEU A 48 -9.50 -18.88 28.63
N LEU A 49 -9.35 -17.57 28.78
CA LEU A 49 -9.96 -16.59 27.88
C LEU A 49 -9.34 -16.60 26.48
N ARG A 50 -8.03 -16.83 26.36
CA ARG A 50 -7.37 -17.02 25.05
C ARG A 50 -7.92 -18.24 24.32
N ARG A 51 -8.09 -19.37 25.03
CA ARG A 51 -8.70 -20.58 24.47
C ARG A 51 -10.17 -20.37 24.07
N PHE A 52 -10.93 -19.64 24.90
CA PHE A 52 -12.30 -19.24 24.59
C PHE A 52 -12.37 -18.41 23.30
N CYS A 53 -11.53 -17.36 23.17
CA CYS A 53 -11.43 -16.57 21.95
C CYS A 53 -11.17 -17.45 20.72
N LYS A 54 -10.18 -18.36 20.80
CA LYS A 54 -9.86 -19.29 19.70
C LYS A 54 -11.05 -20.17 19.32
N ARG A 55 -11.75 -20.75 20.31
CA ARG A 55 -12.95 -21.57 20.09
C ARG A 55 -14.07 -20.81 19.39
N HIS A 56 -14.20 -19.52 19.68
CA HIS A 56 -15.18 -18.63 19.05
C HIS A 56 -14.67 -17.94 17.77
N ARG A 57 -13.61 -18.46 17.15
CA ARG A 57 -13.03 -17.98 15.89
C ARG A 57 -12.45 -16.55 15.96
N PHE A 58 -11.90 -16.17 17.11
CA PHE A 58 -11.11 -14.94 17.26
C PHE A 58 -9.61 -15.28 17.35
N SER A 59 -8.81 -14.71 16.45
CA SER A 59 -7.35 -14.83 16.45
C SER A 59 -6.67 -13.55 16.94
N HIS A 60 -5.51 -13.67 17.57
CA HIS A 60 -4.64 -12.51 17.82
C HIS A 60 -4.07 -12.00 16.50
N ARG A 61 -4.21 -10.70 16.25
CA ARG A 61 -3.65 -9.99 15.10
C ARG A 61 -3.02 -8.69 15.59
N VAL A 62 -2.02 -8.19 14.87
CA VAL A 62 -1.51 -6.83 15.06
C VAL A 62 -2.61 -5.87 14.61
N PRO A 63 -3.02 -4.88 15.43
CA PRO A 63 -3.98 -3.87 15.01
C PRO A 63 -3.44 -3.08 13.81
N CYS A 64 -4.23 -3.00 12.74
CA CYS A 64 -4.03 -2.02 11.68
C CYS A 64 -4.99 -0.86 11.95
N HIS A 65 -4.48 0.36 11.95
CA HIS A 65 -5.29 1.55 12.19
C HIS A 65 -5.69 2.17 10.87
N ASN A 66 -6.98 2.17 10.58
CA ASN A 66 -7.55 2.91 9.46
C ASN A 66 -8.14 4.22 10.00
N LYS A 67 -7.91 5.32 9.29
CA LYS A 67 -8.52 6.62 9.61
C LYS A 67 -10.04 6.62 9.41
N VAL A 68 -10.51 5.75 8.53
CA VAL A 68 -11.92 5.60 8.14
C VAL A 68 -12.34 4.14 8.35
N ARG A 69 -13.63 3.90 8.58
CA ARG A 69 -14.18 2.54 8.71
C ARG A 69 -14.03 1.76 7.42
N GLN A 70 -13.89 0.44 7.55
CA GLN A 70 -13.72 -0.49 6.43
C GLN A 70 -14.88 -0.41 5.43
N VAL A 71 -16.12 -0.37 5.91
CA VAL A 71 -17.32 -0.29 5.03
C VAL A 71 -17.27 0.96 4.14
N VAL A 72 -16.87 2.10 4.70
CA VAL A 72 -16.77 3.36 3.94
C VAL A 72 -15.62 3.29 2.93
N LEU A 73 -14.50 2.65 3.29
CA LEU A 73 -13.40 2.43 2.36
C LEU A 73 -13.81 1.52 1.19
N ASP A 74 -14.60 0.48 1.46
CA ASP A 74 -15.11 -0.43 0.43
C ASP A 74 -16.09 0.30 -0.53
N ASP A 75 -16.96 1.16 -0.01
CA ASP A 75 -17.89 1.97 -0.83
C ASP A 75 -17.15 3.00 -1.69
N VAL A 76 -16.17 3.72 -1.12
CA VAL A 76 -15.33 4.68 -1.85
C VAL A 76 -14.55 3.98 -2.95
N TRP A 77 -14.01 2.80 -2.65
CA TRP A 77 -13.29 1.99 -3.62
C TRP A 77 -14.19 1.52 -4.77
N ALA A 78 -15.38 1.00 -4.47
CA ALA A 78 -16.32 0.56 -5.49
C ALA A 78 -16.71 1.71 -6.42
N GLY A 79 -17.02 2.88 -5.86
CA GLY A 79 -17.33 4.07 -6.65
C GLY A 79 -16.14 4.56 -7.49
N TYR A 80 -14.94 4.53 -6.93
CA TYR A 80 -13.72 4.87 -7.66
C TYR A 80 -13.46 3.90 -8.82
N ALA A 81 -13.59 2.59 -8.59
CA ALA A 81 -13.38 1.57 -9.62
C ALA A 81 -14.38 1.76 -10.78
N VAL A 82 -15.66 2.00 -10.49
CA VAL A 82 -16.67 2.29 -11.53
C VAL A 82 -16.29 3.54 -12.32
N ASN A 83 -15.91 4.62 -11.65
CA ASN A 83 -15.51 5.87 -12.31
C ASN A 83 -14.24 5.69 -13.16
N PHE A 84 -13.24 4.99 -12.64
CA PHE A 84 -11.99 4.69 -13.33
C PHE A 84 -12.26 3.96 -14.64
N TRP A 85 -13.03 2.86 -14.59
CA TRP A 85 -13.33 2.09 -15.79
C TRP A 85 -14.29 2.84 -16.72
N THR A 86 -15.23 3.65 -16.22
CA THR A 86 -16.04 4.51 -17.09
C THR A 86 -15.18 5.46 -17.93
N LYS A 87 -14.05 5.94 -17.39
CA LYS A 87 -13.11 6.79 -18.14
C LYS A 87 -12.18 6.00 -19.05
N TYR A 88 -11.69 4.85 -18.59
CA TYR A 88 -10.52 4.17 -19.18
C TYR A 88 -10.79 2.74 -19.68
N GLU A 89 -12.04 2.28 -19.72
CA GLU A 89 -12.40 0.95 -20.25
C GLU A 89 -11.95 0.76 -21.71
N ALA A 90 -11.95 1.84 -22.51
CA ALA A 90 -11.50 1.80 -23.89
C ALA A 90 -9.97 1.79 -24.05
N TYR A 91 -9.21 2.07 -22.99
CA TYR A 91 -7.75 2.05 -23.05
C TYR A 91 -7.26 0.61 -23.09
N ASP A 92 -6.28 0.34 -23.96
CA ASP A 92 -5.58 -0.94 -23.92
C ASP A 92 -4.85 -1.10 -22.59
N LYS A 93 -4.79 -2.34 -22.06
CA LYS A 93 -4.10 -2.62 -20.79
C LYS A 93 -2.62 -2.24 -20.83
N SER A 94 -2.00 -2.22 -22.01
CA SER A 94 -0.64 -1.75 -22.24
C SER A 94 -0.47 -0.23 -22.13
N LEU A 95 -1.54 0.53 -21.89
CA LEU A 95 -1.51 1.98 -21.67
C LEU A 95 -1.87 2.38 -20.24
N ILE A 96 -2.13 1.41 -19.35
CA ILE A 96 -2.47 1.66 -17.95
C ILE A 96 -1.29 1.23 -17.08
N TYR A 97 -0.68 2.21 -16.42
CA TYR A 97 0.48 2.06 -15.56
C TYR A 97 0.08 2.27 -14.11
N ASN A 98 0.74 1.57 -13.20
CA ASN A 98 0.56 1.70 -11.76
C ASN A 98 1.93 1.79 -11.10
N ALA A 99 2.14 2.84 -10.33
CA ALA A 99 3.40 3.09 -9.63
C ALA A 99 3.20 3.19 -8.12
N GLY A 100 4.18 2.68 -7.37
CA GLY A 100 4.15 2.71 -5.90
C GLY A 100 5.53 2.61 -5.26
N GLU A 101 5.74 3.35 -4.17
CA GLU A 101 6.98 3.32 -3.39
C GLU A 101 6.92 2.26 -2.27
N THR A 102 7.98 1.46 -2.13
CA THR A 102 8.19 0.61 -0.97
C THR A 102 9.59 0.76 -0.38
N GLY A 103 9.66 0.70 0.95
CA GLY A 103 10.92 0.56 1.65
C GLY A 103 11.53 -0.85 1.52
N VAL A 104 12.80 -0.91 1.13
CA VAL A 104 13.66 -2.10 1.12
C VAL A 104 14.78 -1.90 2.13
N TYR A 105 14.81 -2.73 3.16
CA TYR A 105 15.79 -2.62 4.23
C TYR A 105 17.03 -3.45 3.92
N PHE A 106 18.21 -2.93 4.27
CA PHE A 106 19.47 -3.68 4.12
C PHE A 106 19.42 -4.98 4.91
N ASP A 107 19.03 -4.84 6.17
CA ASP A 107 18.88 -5.92 7.11
C ASP A 107 17.38 -6.13 7.31
N MET A 108 16.93 -7.38 7.36
CA MET A 108 15.55 -7.73 7.72
C MET A 108 15.47 -8.33 9.13
N PRO A 109 16.01 -7.66 10.19
CA PRO A 109 16.17 -8.29 11.49
C PRO A 109 14.80 -8.49 12.15
N PRO A 110 14.60 -9.61 12.87
CA PRO A 110 13.41 -9.79 13.67
C PRO A 110 13.33 -8.69 14.75
N GLY A 111 12.17 -8.05 14.89
CA GLY A 111 11.96 -6.92 15.82
C GLY A 111 11.98 -7.27 17.31
N LYS A 112 12.52 -8.44 17.70
CA LYS A 112 12.64 -8.91 19.08
C LYS A 112 14.08 -9.37 19.31
N THR A 113 14.65 -8.97 20.45
CA THR A 113 15.91 -9.53 20.95
C THR A 113 15.66 -10.86 21.67
N LEU A 114 16.67 -11.72 21.72
CA LEU A 114 16.64 -13.00 22.41
C LEU A 114 17.47 -12.90 23.70
N PRO A 115 16.87 -12.51 24.84
CA PRO A 115 17.53 -12.66 26.12
C PRO A 115 17.46 -14.13 26.57
N GLU A 116 18.47 -14.59 27.30
CA GLU A 116 18.34 -15.83 28.08
C GLU A 116 17.12 -15.78 29.01
N VAL A 117 16.49 -16.93 29.26
CA VAL A 117 15.30 -17.03 30.10
C VAL A 117 15.60 -16.47 31.50
N GLY A 118 14.86 -15.44 31.91
CA GLY A 118 15.04 -14.77 33.21
C GLY A 118 16.13 -13.69 33.22
N LYS A 119 16.82 -13.42 32.11
CA LYS A 119 17.82 -12.35 31.99
C LYS A 119 17.27 -11.06 31.38
N SER A 120 18.07 -10.01 31.49
CA SER A 120 17.77 -8.67 31.00
C SER A 120 17.66 -8.64 29.47
N SER A 121 16.61 -7.99 28.94
CA SER A 121 16.46 -7.69 27.52
C SER A 121 16.98 -6.30 27.13
N LYS A 122 17.79 -5.67 27.99
CA LYS A 122 18.36 -4.34 27.74
C LYS A 122 19.45 -4.45 26.67
N VAL A 123 19.38 -3.56 25.69
CA VAL A 123 20.39 -3.37 24.64
C VAL A 123 20.94 -1.94 24.77
N ASP A 124 22.21 -1.76 24.46
CA ASP A 124 22.93 -0.48 24.50
C ASP A 124 22.42 0.51 23.45
N LYS A 125 21.97 0.00 22.30
CA LYS A 125 21.34 0.76 21.22
C LYS A 125 20.04 0.10 20.81
N LYS A 126 18.98 0.90 20.63
CA LYS A 126 17.82 0.42 19.88
C LYS A 126 18.20 0.45 18.40
N ASN A 127 18.26 -0.72 17.75
CA ASN A 127 18.21 -0.82 16.29
C ASN A 127 16.84 -0.33 15.82
N LYS A 128 16.68 1.00 15.77
CA LYS A 128 15.39 1.64 15.52
C LYS A 128 15.04 1.61 14.03
N HIS A 129 16.04 1.61 13.15
CA HIS A 129 15.86 1.56 11.70
C HIS A 129 17.08 0.88 11.10
N SER A 130 16.92 -0.30 10.48
CA SER A 130 17.91 -0.72 9.47
C SER A 130 17.90 0.36 8.38
N GLU A 131 19.08 0.75 7.90
CA GLU A 131 19.15 1.69 6.79
C GLU A 131 18.37 1.10 5.60
N ARG A 132 17.63 1.97 4.91
CA ARG A 132 16.60 1.60 3.94
C ARG A 132 16.86 2.33 2.63
N ILE A 133 16.72 1.62 1.53
CA ILE A 133 16.54 2.19 0.20
C ILE A 133 15.05 2.14 -0.11
N SER A 134 14.48 3.18 -0.70
CA SER A 134 13.13 3.09 -1.25
C SER A 134 13.20 2.63 -2.70
N GLY A 135 12.41 1.62 -3.06
CA GLY A 135 12.22 1.17 -4.43
C GLY A 135 10.84 1.57 -4.92
N VAL A 136 10.78 2.27 -6.04
CA VAL A 136 9.55 2.60 -6.74
C VAL A 136 9.34 1.53 -7.80
N LEU A 137 8.24 0.79 -7.64
CA LEU A 137 7.84 -0.28 -8.54
C LEU A 137 6.82 0.31 -9.52
N THR A 138 6.98 0.02 -10.81
CA THR A 138 5.99 0.40 -11.83
C THR A 138 5.65 -0.80 -12.67
N VAL A 139 4.35 -1.06 -12.80
CA VAL A 139 3.80 -2.14 -13.60
C VAL A 139 2.77 -1.61 -14.55
N ARG A 140 2.57 -2.35 -15.64
CA ARG A 140 1.56 -2.08 -16.64
C ARG A 140 0.49 -3.15 -16.58
N ALA A 141 -0.76 -2.79 -16.88
CA ALA A 141 -1.89 -3.69 -16.65
C ALA A 141 -1.88 -4.95 -17.54
N ASP A 142 -1.06 -4.97 -18.59
CA ASP A 142 -0.80 -6.14 -19.44
C ASP A 142 0.24 -7.11 -18.86
N GLY A 143 0.81 -6.82 -17.70
CA GLY A 143 1.78 -7.69 -17.04
C GLY A 143 3.24 -7.29 -17.25
N VAL A 144 3.51 -6.19 -17.97
CA VAL A 144 4.87 -5.69 -18.16
C VAL A 144 5.36 -4.95 -16.92
N LYS A 145 6.59 -5.23 -16.52
CA LYS A 145 7.32 -4.51 -15.47
C LYS A 145 8.18 -3.44 -16.12
N LEU A 146 8.18 -2.25 -15.53
CA LEU A 146 9.19 -1.24 -15.88
C LEU A 146 10.43 -1.43 -15.01
N PRO A 147 11.57 -0.83 -15.41
CA PRO A 147 12.72 -0.73 -14.52
C PRO A 147 12.36 -0.10 -13.18
N LEU A 148 13.11 -0.46 -12.14
CA LEU A 148 13.00 0.14 -10.82
C LEU A 148 13.57 1.56 -10.80
N LEU A 149 12.97 2.42 -9.98
CA LEU A 149 13.63 3.62 -9.47
C LEU A 149 14.04 3.39 -8.01
N PHE A 150 15.32 3.57 -7.71
CA PHE A 150 15.86 3.51 -6.35
C PHE A 150 16.09 4.91 -5.78
N ILE A 151 15.52 5.18 -4.61
CA ILE A 151 15.76 6.39 -3.84
C ILE A 151 16.71 6.06 -2.70
N ILE A 152 17.95 6.53 -2.79
CA ILE A 152 19.03 6.22 -1.85
C ILE A 152 19.25 7.39 -0.91
N LYS A 153 19.39 7.08 0.38
CA LYS A 153 19.64 8.09 1.40
C LYS A 153 21.02 8.73 1.18
N GLY A 154 21.05 10.04 0.99
CA GLY A 154 22.29 10.79 0.84
C GLY A 154 22.06 12.25 0.48
N GLN A 155 23.15 12.98 0.24
CA GLN A 155 23.07 14.37 -0.23
C GLN A 155 22.95 14.40 -1.77
N PRO A 156 21.90 15.02 -2.33
CA PRO A 156 21.81 15.26 -3.77
C PRO A 156 23.03 16.05 -4.27
N GLY A 157 23.60 15.64 -5.40
CA GLY A 157 24.84 16.19 -5.96
C GLY A 157 26.13 15.82 -5.20
N GLY A 158 26.03 14.95 -4.19
CA GLY A 158 27.16 14.47 -3.40
C GLY A 158 28.00 13.39 -4.09
N LEU A 159 28.99 12.84 -3.36
CA LEU A 159 29.89 11.80 -3.87
C LEU A 159 29.17 10.50 -4.25
N LEU A 160 28.13 10.12 -3.49
CA LEU A 160 27.28 8.97 -3.80
C LEU A 160 26.72 9.06 -5.22
N GLU A 161 26.12 10.20 -5.56
CA GLU A 161 25.51 10.43 -6.88
C GLU A 161 26.55 10.51 -8.00
N LYS A 162 27.70 11.12 -7.74
CA LYS A 162 28.73 11.39 -8.74
C LYS A 162 29.65 10.21 -9.03
N MET A 163 29.93 9.39 -8.02
CA MET A 163 30.98 8.37 -8.09
C MET A 163 30.43 6.95 -8.00
N GLU A 164 29.39 6.72 -7.20
CA GLU A 164 28.89 5.36 -6.92
C GLU A 164 27.71 4.99 -7.83
N LEU A 165 26.70 5.85 -7.98
CA LEU A 165 25.54 5.55 -8.83
C LEU A 165 25.90 5.19 -10.29
N PRO A 166 26.90 5.81 -10.95
CA PRO A 166 27.30 5.42 -12.31
C PRO A 166 27.83 3.99 -12.42
N THR A 167 28.15 3.33 -11.30
CA THR A 167 28.63 1.94 -11.24
C THR A 167 27.51 0.92 -11.02
N TYR A 168 26.26 1.38 -10.89
CA TYR A 168 25.09 0.52 -10.79
C TYR A 168 24.52 0.20 -12.17
N ASP A 169 23.59 -0.76 -12.21
CA ASP A 169 23.00 -1.24 -13.45
C ASP A 169 22.22 -0.11 -14.16
N PRO A 170 22.64 0.35 -15.36
CA PRO A 170 22.06 1.50 -16.02
C PRO A 170 20.63 1.27 -16.54
N ILE A 171 20.12 0.03 -16.51
CA ILE A 171 18.72 -0.26 -16.84
C ILE A 171 17.79 0.41 -15.83
N HIS A 172 18.20 0.52 -14.57
CA HIS A 172 17.42 1.11 -13.49
C HIS A 172 17.74 2.59 -13.28
N VAL A 173 16.79 3.31 -12.70
CA VAL A 173 16.96 4.73 -12.38
C VAL A 173 17.34 4.85 -10.90
N TYR A 174 18.23 5.79 -10.60
CA TYR A 174 18.69 6.05 -9.24
C TYR A 174 18.58 7.54 -8.92
N ALA A 175 18.08 7.86 -7.73
CA ALA A 175 18.01 9.20 -7.19
C ALA A 175 18.57 9.23 -5.78
N VAL A 176 19.36 10.26 -5.46
CA VAL A 176 19.80 10.51 -4.08
C VAL A 176 18.85 11.49 -3.42
N GLN A 177 18.46 11.22 -2.17
CA GLN A 177 17.56 12.06 -1.40
C GLN A 177 17.87 11.96 0.11
N ALA A 178 17.74 13.06 0.85
CA ALA A 178 18.23 13.16 2.23
C ALA A 178 17.66 12.13 3.23
N ASN A 179 16.41 11.71 3.06
CA ASN A 179 15.75 10.69 3.90
C ASN A 179 15.25 9.46 3.13
N ALA A 180 15.59 9.30 1.85
CA ALA A 180 15.15 8.19 1.00
C ALA A 180 13.62 8.03 0.93
N TRP A 181 12.94 9.09 0.50
CA TRP A 181 11.48 9.18 0.29
C TRP A 181 11.21 9.99 -0.97
N MET A 182 10.06 9.76 -1.59
CA MET A 182 9.60 10.55 -2.72
C MET A 182 9.42 12.04 -2.33
N ASP A 183 9.99 12.92 -3.14
CA ASP A 183 9.72 14.36 -3.16
C ASP A 183 9.52 14.82 -4.61
N GLU A 184 9.14 16.08 -4.81
CA GLU A 184 8.87 16.64 -6.14
C GLU A 184 10.04 16.47 -7.12
N ARG A 185 11.28 16.63 -6.65
CA ARG A 185 12.47 16.46 -7.51
C ARG A 185 12.64 15.01 -7.93
N VAL A 186 12.49 14.06 -7.00
CA VAL A 186 12.57 12.63 -7.32
C VAL A 186 11.42 12.19 -8.23
N TRP A 187 10.23 12.77 -8.04
CA TRP A 187 9.07 12.53 -8.91
C TRP A 187 9.32 13.02 -10.34
N ASN A 188 9.92 14.20 -10.52
CA ASN A 188 10.31 14.68 -11.84
C ASN A 188 11.35 13.77 -12.50
N ILE A 189 12.32 13.26 -11.74
CA ILE A 189 13.28 12.26 -12.23
C ILE A 189 12.55 10.99 -12.69
N TYR A 190 11.56 10.52 -11.92
CA TYR A 190 10.73 9.38 -12.28
C TYR A 190 9.99 9.63 -13.61
N LEU A 191 9.30 10.76 -13.73
CA LEU A 191 8.51 11.09 -14.92
C LEU A 191 9.39 11.18 -16.17
N GLU A 192 10.53 11.88 -16.10
CA GLU A 192 11.40 12.13 -17.25
C GLU A 192 12.23 10.91 -17.66
N ARG A 193 12.85 10.23 -16.68
CA ARG A 193 13.87 9.20 -16.96
C ARG A 193 13.32 7.79 -16.97
N LEU A 194 12.13 7.59 -16.41
CA LEU A 194 11.52 6.27 -16.31
C LEU A 194 10.20 6.25 -17.08
N PHE A 195 9.20 7.01 -16.65
CA PHE A 195 7.86 6.93 -17.24
C PHE A 195 7.87 7.33 -18.73
N ALA A 196 8.36 8.52 -19.05
CA ALA A 196 8.37 9.03 -20.43
C ALA A 196 9.19 8.16 -21.41
N GLN A 197 10.16 7.39 -20.92
CA GLN A 197 10.98 6.49 -21.75
C GLN A 197 10.24 5.18 -22.12
N HIS A 198 9.16 4.85 -21.43
CA HIS A 198 8.46 3.56 -21.54
C HIS A 198 6.98 3.71 -21.95
N VAL A 199 6.53 4.93 -22.23
CA VAL A 199 5.20 5.24 -22.74
C VAL A 199 5.27 5.34 -24.26
N GLN A 200 4.32 4.68 -24.95
CA GLN A 200 4.27 4.66 -26.42
C GLN A 200 3.10 5.45 -27.00
N ASP A 201 2.09 5.73 -26.19
CA ASP A 201 0.87 6.47 -26.56
C ASP A 201 0.26 7.12 -25.31
N ALA A 202 -0.81 7.89 -25.45
CA ALA A 202 -1.55 8.50 -24.35
C ALA A 202 -1.91 7.44 -23.30
N SER A 203 -1.31 7.57 -22.11
CA SER A 203 -1.35 6.55 -21.07
C SER A 203 -1.92 7.10 -19.76
N VAL A 204 -2.37 6.19 -18.90
CA VAL A 204 -2.86 6.51 -17.56
C VAL A 204 -1.83 6.06 -16.55
N LEU A 205 -1.38 6.98 -15.70
CA LEU A 205 -0.48 6.69 -14.59
C LEU A 205 -1.25 6.73 -13.26
N LEU A 206 -1.55 5.55 -12.74
CA LEU A 206 -2.20 5.35 -11.46
C LEU A 206 -1.18 5.43 -10.32
N VAL A 207 -1.41 6.34 -9.38
CA VAL A 207 -0.52 6.64 -8.25
C VAL A 207 -1.30 6.94 -6.98
N ASP A 208 -0.65 6.88 -5.82
CA ASP A 208 -1.27 7.40 -4.60
C ASP A 208 -1.37 8.93 -4.61
N ASN A 209 -2.24 9.46 -3.75
CA ASN A 209 -2.52 10.90 -3.67
C ASN A 209 -1.48 11.66 -2.81
N LEU A 210 -0.20 11.30 -2.93
CA LEU A 210 0.90 12.05 -2.33
C LEU A 210 0.99 13.43 -3.00
N GLU A 211 1.23 14.48 -2.22
CA GLU A 211 1.19 15.87 -2.70
C GLU A 211 2.09 16.10 -3.93
N CYS A 212 3.29 15.51 -3.95
CA CYS A 212 4.20 15.65 -5.08
C CYS A 212 3.80 14.84 -6.32
N HIS A 213 2.84 13.91 -6.23
CA HIS A 213 2.30 13.21 -7.40
C HIS A 213 1.15 13.99 -8.06
N VAL A 214 0.42 14.80 -7.28
CA VAL A 214 -0.83 15.46 -7.73
C VAL A 214 -0.72 16.98 -7.77
N SER A 215 0.50 17.52 -7.81
CA SER A 215 0.74 18.94 -8.04
C SER A 215 0.44 19.31 -9.50
N GLU A 216 0.09 20.57 -9.77
CA GLU A 216 -0.12 21.09 -11.13
C GLU A 216 1.08 20.78 -12.03
N ALA A 217 2.29 21.03 -11.53
CA ALA A 217 3.54 20.70 -12.23
C ALA A 217 3.66 19.20 -12.57
N SER A 218 3.13 18.29 -11.75
CA SER A 218 3.14 16.85 -12.03
C SER A 218 2.19 16.49 -13.16
N TYR A 219 1.01 17.10 -13.21
CA TYR A 219 0.06 16.91 -14.31
C TYR A 219 0.64 17.44 -15.62
N ASP A 220 1.18 18.66 -15.62
CA ASP A 220 1.83 19.26 -16.79
C ASP A 220 2.97 18.37 -17.29
N LYS A 221 3.82 17.92 -16.38
CA LYS A 221 4.97 17.08 -16.73
C LYS A 221 4.57 15.70 -17.26
N THR A 222 3.49 15.13 -16.74
CA THR A 222 2.97 13.86 -17.24
C THR A 222 2.35 14.02 -18.63
N ALA A 223 1.68 15.16 -18.89
CA ALA A 223 1.13 15.47 -20.20
C ALA A 223 2.21 15.64 -21.28
N GLU A 224 3.42 16.10 -20.93
CA GLU A 224 4.58 16.10 -21.84
C GLU A 224 4.93 14.68 -22.34
N ALA A 225 4.64 13.64 -21.56
CA ALA A 225 4.81 12.24 -21.95
C ALA A 225 3.60 11.74 -22.74
N MET A 226 3.53 12.09 -24.03
CA MET A 226 2.51 11.59 -24.97
C MET A 226 1.05 11.93 -24.58
N PHE A 227 0.80 13.08 -23.95
CA PHE A 227 -0.53 13.45 -23.43
C PHE A 227 -1.07 12.48 -22.38
N SER A 228 -0.18 11.85 -21.64
CA SER A 228 -0.56 10.96 -20.53
C SER A 228 -1.19 11.73 -19.38
N VAL A 229 -1.97 11.03 -18.56
CA VAL A 229 -2.70 11.60 -17.44
C VAL A 229 -2.34 10.88 -16.13
N ILE A 230 -2.27 11.64 -15.04
CA ILE A 230 -2.21 11.09 -13.69
C ILE A 230 -3.63 10.81 -13.23
N GLU A 231 -3.91 9.58 -12.79
CA GLU A 231 -5.16 9.24 -12.11
C GLU A 231 -4.82 8.89 -10.65
N PRO A 232 -5.10 9.80 -9.68
CA PRO A 232 -4.78 9.54 -8.29
C PRO A 232 -5.77 8.58 -7.63
N LEU A 233 -5.28 7.77 -6.71
CA LEU A 233 -6.11 6.93 -5.86
C LEU A 233 -6.87 7.78 -4.82
N PRO A 234 -8.05 7.35 -4.37
CA PRO A 234 -8.81 8.07 -3.35
C PRO A 234 -7.99 8.26 -2.06
N SER A 235 -8.09 9.43 -1.43
CA SER A 235 -7.35 9.71 -0.20
C SER A 235 -7.68 8.71 0.91
N ASN A 236 -6.69 8.37 1.73
CA ASN A 236 -6.79 7.41 2.85
C ASN A 236 -7.23 5.99 2.44
N SER A 237 -7.15 5.64 1.16
CA SER A 237 -7.61 4.36 0.64
C SER A 237 -6.49 3.43 0.18
N THR A 238 -5.22 3.87 0.21
CA THR A 238 -4.03 3.14 -0.29
C THR A 238 -4.00 1.66 0.13
N SER A 239 -4.18 1.37 1.43
CA SER A 239 -4.15 -0.01 1.97
C SER A 239 -5.22 -0.95 1.42
N ARG A 240 -6.26 -0.41 0.76
CA ARG A 240 -7.37 -1.16 0.18
C ARG A 240 -7.41 -1.05 -1.34
N CYS A 241 -7.00 0.10 -1.87
CA CYS A 241 -7.25 0.52 -3.24
C CYS A 241 -6.00 0.59 -4.11
N GLN A 242 -4.79 0.64 -3.53
CA GLN A 242 -3.57 0.62 -4.34
C GLN A 242 -3.29 -0.84 -4.75
N PRO A 243 -3.43 -1.18 -6.03
CA PRO A 243 -3.30 -2.57 -6.49
C PRO A 243 -1.90 -3.10 -6.15
N LEU A 244 -0.88 -2.33 -6.52
CA LEU A 244 0.52 -2.67 -6.32
C LEU A 244 0.82 -3.08 -4.86
N ASP A 245 0.18 -2.43 -3.89
CA ASP A 245 0.27 -2.74 -2.45
C ASP A 245 -0.42 -4.07 -2.07
N VAL A 246 -1.55 -4.38 -2.70
CA VAL A 246 -2.40 -5.54 -2.44
C VAL A 246 -1.87 -6.80 -3.13
N GLY A 247 -1.48 -6.73 -4.41
CA GLY A 247 -1.10 -7.91 -5.20
C GLY A 247 0.39 -8.14 -5.38
N VAL A 248 1.22 -7.08 -5.44
CA VAL A 248 2.63 -7.20 -5.83
C VAL A 248 3.59 -7.01 -4.66
N MET A 249 3.43 -5.95 -3.85
CA MET A 249 4.39 -5.61 -2.79
C MET A 249 4.45 -6.65 -1.68
N GLY A 250 3.32 -7.31 -1.36
CA GLY A 250 3.27 -8.38 -0.38
C GLY A 250 4.19 -9.55 -0.75
N PRO A 251 3.96 -10.21 -1.91
CA PRO A 251 4.86 -11.22 -2.45
C PRO A 251 6.30 -10.75 -2.63
N PHE A 252 6.50 -9.55 -3.18
CA PHE A 252 7.82 -8.95 -3.37
C PHE A 252 8.62 -8.85 -2.05
N LYS A 253 8.01 -8.33 -0.99
CA LYS A 253 8.62 -8.24 0.36
C LYS A 253 8.89 -9.61 0.98
N ALA A 254 8.09 -10.62 0.66
CA ALA A 254 8.33 -11.98 1.11
C ALA A 254 9.55 -12.58 0.39
N MET A 255 9.63 -12.42 -0.93
CA MET A 255 10.75 -12.89 -1.75
C MET A 255 12.06 -12.19 -1.39
N LEU A 256 12.04 -10.88 -1.10
CA LEU A 256 13.21 -10.16 -0.58
C LEU A 256 13.79 -10.79 0.70
N LYS A 257 12.94 -11.27 1.61
CA LYS A 257 13.39 -11.95 2.83
C LYS A 257 13.98 -13.33 2.53
N THR A 258 13.38 -14.05 1.60
CA THR A 258 13.89 -15.35 1.15
C THR A 258 15.23 -15.20 0.44
N GLU A 259 15.36 -14.28 -0.49
CA GLU A 259 16.64 -14.02 -1.16
C GLU A 259 17.72 -13.54 -0.18
N TRP A 260 17.39 -12.66 0.77
CA TRP A 260 18.33 -12.25 1.81
C TRP A 260 18.86 -13.45 2.62
N LEU A 261 18.01 -14.45 2.88
CA LEU A 261 18.41 -15.68 3.59
C LEU A 261 19.29 -16.61 2.74
N LEU A 262 19.10 -16.61 1.42
CA LEU A 262 19.80 -17.48 0.48
C LEU A 262 21.06 -16.85 -0.12
N GLU A 263 21.31 -15.57 0.12
CA GLU A 263 22.52 -14.92 -0.32
C GLU A 263 23.73 -15.52 0.41
N ASP A 264 24.60 -16.18 -0.36
CA ASP A 264 25.92 -16.64 0.08
C ASP A 264 26.81 -15.41 0.30
N THR A 265 26.55 -14.68 1.37
CA THR A 265 27.48 -13.69 1.85
C THR A 265 28.49 -14.40 2.73
N ASP A 266 29.72 -14.59 2.21
CA ASP A 266 30.93 -14.65 3.05
C ASP A 266 31.02 -13.42 3.99
N SER A 267 30.22 -12.39 3.72
CA SER A 267 30.03 -11.13 4.44
C SER A 267 28.82 -11.11 5.38
N ALA A 268 28.61 -12.15 6.19
CA ALA A 268 27.86 -12.02 7.46
C ALA A 268 28.67 -11.25 8.53
N ASP A 269 29.57 -10.37 8.09
CA ASP A 269 30.46 -9.59 8.94
C ASP A 269 29.76 -8.28 9.28
N GLU A 270 29.76 -7.91 10.57
CA GLU A 270 29.24 -6.61 11.04
C GLU A 270 29.97 -5.42 10.37
N ASN A 271 31.09 -5.70 9.67
CA ASN A 271 32.01 -4.74 9.04
C ASN A 271 31.73 -4.40 7.56
N MET A 272 30.64 -4.85 6.94
CA MET A 272 30.33 -4.42 5.56
C MET A 272 30.25 -2.89 5.45
N THR A 273 30.89 -2.32 4.42
CA THR A 273 30.81 -0.89 4.14
C THR A 273 29.40 -0.50 3.70
N ALA A 274 29.05 0.78 3.85
CA ALA A 274 27.73 1.28 3.46
C ALA A 274 27.47 1.09 1.94
N GLU A 275 28.50 1.22 1.09
CA GLU A 275 28.40 0.95 -0.34
C GLU A 275 28.10 -0.53 -0.62
N GLN A 276 28.82 -1.45 0.03
CA GLN A 276 28.59 -2.89 -0.14
C GLN A 276 27.17 -3.28 0.25
N LYS A 277 26.64 -2.72 1.36
CA LYS A 277 25.26 -2.95 1.80
C LYS A 277 24.23 -2.43 0.78
N ARG A 278 24.45 -1.23 0.23
CA ARG A 278 23.61 -0.68 -0.84
C ARG A 278 23.62 -1.56 -2.08
N ARG A 279 24.81 -1.93 -2.57
CA ARG A 279 24.97 -2.77 -3.77
C ARG A 279 24.33 -4.13 -3.61
N ALA A 280 24.53 -4.80 -2.47
CA ALA A 280 23.89 -6.07 -2.16
C ALA A 280 22.36 -5.95 -2.17
N THR A 281 21.83 -4.89 -1.55
CA THR A 281 20.38 -4.68 -1.44
C THR A 281 19.74 -4.32 -2.78
N ILE A 282 20.38 -3.46 -3.57
CA ILE A 282 19.95 -3.13 -4.93
C ILE A 282 19.95 -4.39 -5.78
N GLY A 283 21.06 -5.14 -5.80
CA GLY A 283 21.16 -6.39 -6.56
C GLY A 283 20.11 -7.42 -6.16
N ARG A 284 19.83 -7.57 -4.85
CA ARG A 284 18.73 -8.41 -4.36
C ARG A 284 17.38 -7.96 -4.89
N THR A 285 17.14 -6.66 -4.83
CA THR A 285 15.87 -6.06 -5.25
C THR A 285 15.62 -6.31 -6.73
N ILE A 286 16.64 -6.14 -7.57
CA ILE A 286 16.58 -6.43 -9.00
C ILE A 286 16.27 -7.91 -9.25
N ARG A 287 17.05 -8.82 -8.63
CA ARG A 287 16.80 -10.28 -8.75
C ARG A 287 15.39 -10.69 -8.35
N VAL A 288 14.86 -10.12 -7.28
CA VAL A 288 13.48 -10.38 -6.85
C VAL A 288 12.48 -9.80 -7.85
N TRP A 289 12.72 -8.58 -8.33
CA TRP A 289 11.85 -7.94 -9.31
C TRP A 289 11.76 -8.76 -10.60
N ASP A 290 12.87 -9.30 -11.07
CA ASP A 290 12.93 -10.18 -12.24
C ASP A 290 12.10 -11.46 -12.04
N LYS A 291 12.09 -12.01 -10.81
CA LYS A 291 11.32 -13.20 -10.44
C LYS A 291 9.81 -12.96 -10.31
N ILE A 292 9.34 -11.71 -10.17
CA ILE A 292 7.89 -11.42 -10.17
C ILE A 292 7.32 -11.71 -11.56
N SER A 293 6.36 -12.63 -11.64
CA SER A 293 5.81 -13.07 -12.92
C SER A 293 4.77 -12.09 -13.47
N SER A 294 4.61 -12.07 -14.81
CA SER A 294 3.58 -11.25 -15.45
C SER A 294 2.17 -11.67 -15.04
N GLU A 295 1.92 -12.94 -14.74
CA GLU A 295 0.63 -13.41 -14.22
C GLU A 295 0.30 -12.80 -12.85
N THR A 296 1.31 -12.61 -12.00
CA THR A 296 1.15 -11.94 -10.70
C THR A 296 0.69 -10.50 -10.89
N ILE A 297 1.23 -9.83 -11.92
CA ILE A 297 0.91 -8.42 -12.24
C ILE A 297 -0.45 -8.30 -12.92
N VAL A 298 -0.78 -9.16 -13.88
CA VAL A 298 -2.10 -9.15 -14.53
C VAL A 298 -3.20 -9.42 -13.51
N LYS A 299 -2.97 -10.32 -12.56
CA LYS A 299 -3.88 -10.56 -11.44
C LYS A 299 -3.99 -9.37 -10.49
N ASP A 300 -2.93 -8.58 -10.35
CA ASP A 300 -2.98 -7.34 -9.58
C ASP A 300 -3.78 -6.24 -10.30
N ALA A 301 -3.57 -6.08 -11.60
CA ALA A 301 -4.37 -5.20 -12.44
C ALA A 301 -5.85 -5.61 -12.41
N SER A 302 -6.15 -6.91 -12.30
CA SER A 302 -7.52 -7.37 -12.11
C SER A 302 -8.10 -7.06 -10.72
N VAL A 303 -7.31 -6.61 -9.74
CA VAL A 303 -7.83 -6.07 -8.48
C VAL A 303 -8.42 -4.68 -8.68
N LEU A 304 -7.94 -3.90 -9.67
CA LEU A 304 -8.69 -2.73 -10.15
C LEU A 304 -9.92 -3.16 -10.94
N MET A 305 -9.83 -4.29 -11.64
CA MET A 305 -10.96 -4.83 -12.38
C MET A 305 -12.04 -5.29 -11.42
N VAL A 306 -13.25 -4.98 -11.83
CA VAL A 306 -14.48 -5.16 -11.10
C VAL A 306 -14.90 -6.64 -11.13
N ASP A 307 -13.98 -7.59 -11.06
CA ASP A 307 -14.29 -9.04 -10.96
C ASP A 307 -14.92 -9.39 -9.59
N ASN A 308 -15.13 -8.40 -8.71
CA ASN A 308 -15.82 -8.52 -7.43
C ASN A 308 -17.18 -7.78 -7.35
N LEU A 309 -17.70 -7.14 -8.42
CA LEU A 309 -19.10 -6.66 -8.44
C LEU A 309 -20.08 -7.65 -9.10
N ASP A 310 -19.66 -8.86 -9.43
CA ASP A 310 -20.64 -9.92 -9.73
C ASP A 310 -21.53 -10.26 -8.51
N CYS A 311 -21.23 -9.71 -7.33
CA CYS A 311 -22.18 -9.64 -6.21
C CYS A 311 -22.73 -8.21 -6.01
N HIS A 312 -23.84 -7.92 -6.69
CA HIS A 312 -24.85 -6.91 -6.33
C HIS A 312 -24.43 -5.43 -6.42
N VAL A 313 -24.41 -4.88 -7.63
CA VAL A 313 -24.63 -3.44 -7.80
C VAL A 313 -25.77 -3.25 -8.79
N SER A 314 -26.98 -3.12 -8.25
CA SER A 314 -28.14 -2.64 -9.00
C SER A 314 -27.91 -1.19 -9.45
N GLU A 315 -28.56 -0.71 -10.51
CA GLU A 315 -28.50 0.71 -10.94
C GLU A 315 -28.76 1.71 -9.80
N GLU A 316 -29.55 1.31 -8.79
CA GLU A 316 -29.84 2.13 -7.61
C GLU A 316 -28.62 2.29 -6.68
N SER A 317 -27.71 1.32 -6.69
CA SER A 317 -26.44 1.35 -5.98
C SER A 317 -25.44 2.31 -6.63
N HIS A 318 -25.40 2.39 -7.97
CA HIS A 318 -24.59 3.38 -8.70
C HIS A 318 -24.98 4.82 -8.33
N LYS A 319 -26.29 5.08 -8.27
CA LYS A 319 -26.82 6.41 -7.92
C LYS A 319 -26.45 6.79 -6.48
N LYS A 320 -26.56 5.84 -5.55
CA LYS A 320 -26.25 6.06 -4.13
C LYS A 320 -24.76 6.20 -3.85
N VAL A 321 -23.92 5.47 -4.56
CA VAL A 321 -22.45 5.59 -4.49
C VAL A 321 -21.98 6.91 -5.11
N ALA A 322 -22.55 7.32 -6.24
CA ALA A 322 -22.31 8.63 -6.84
C ALA A 322 -22.73 9.77 -5.90
N GLU A 323 -23.95 9.72 -5.33
CA GLU A 323 -24.43 10.71 -4.35
C GLU A 323 -23.53 10.77 -3.09
N THR A 324 -23.03 9.61 -2.63
CA THR A 324 -22.11 9.55 -1.48
C THR A 324 -20.74 10.14 -1.82
N LEU A 325 -20.20 9.86 -3.01
CA LEU A 325 -18.96 10.46 -3.52
C LEU A 325 -19.07 11.99 -3.63
N PHE A 326 -20.15 12.51 -4.23
CA PHE A 326 -20.38 13.95 -4.34
C PHE A 326 -20.55 14.65 -2.97
N SER A 327 -21.02 13.93 -1.94
CA SER A 327 -21.15 14.49 -0.58
C SER A 327 -19.83 14.55 0.21
N VAL A 328 -18.83 13.77 -0.18
CA VAL A 328 -17.55 13.64 0.55
C VAL A 328 -16.43 14.47 -0.08
N VAL A 329 -16.54 14.83 -1.37
CA VAL A 329 -15.49 15.51 -2.16
C VAL A 329 -15.59 17.06 -2.13
N GLU A 330 -16.24 17.65 -1.13
CA GLU A 330 -16.35 19.11 -0.85
C GLU A 330 -17.34 19.96 -1.69
N PRO A 331 -17.80 21.13 -1.16
CA PRO A 331 -18.97 21.84 -1.69
C PRO A 331 -18.63 22.64 -2.96
N LEU A 332 -19.34 22.33 -4.04
CA LEU A 332 -19.22 23.06 -5.31
C LEU A 332 -19.43 24.59 -5.10
N PRO A 333 -18.66 25.45 -5.79
CA PRO A 333 -18.93 26.89 -5.84
C PRO A 333 -20.35 27.15 -6.37
N LYS A 334 -21.05 28.14 -5.78
CA LYS A 334 -22.48 28.43 -5.95
C LYS A 334 -22.98 28.76 -7.38
N ASN A 335 -22.17 28.61 -8.42
CA ASN A 335 -22.44 29.18 -9.74
C ASN A 335 -22.49 28.15 -10.90
N TRP A 336 -22.50 26.85 -10.61
CA TRP A 336 -22.46 25.81 -11.65
C TRP A 336 -23.82 25.47 -12.27
N THR A 337 -24.93 25.73 -11.57
CA THR A 337 -26.30 25.39 -12.05
C THR A 337 -26.84 26.31 -13.14
N SER A 338 -26.22 27.45 -13.43
CA SER A 338 -26.73 28.42 -14.41
C SER A 338 -26.15 28.28 -15.83
N GLN A 339 -25.26 27.31 -16.10
CA GLN A 339 -24.68 27.11 -17.43
C GLN A 339 -25.14 25.83 -18.17
N CYS A 340 -25.86 24.92 -17.51
CA CYS A 340 -26.33 23.68 -18.14
C CYS A 340 -27.72 23.75 -18.80
N GLN A 341 -28.37 24.92 -18.84
CA GLN A 341 -29.71 25.09 -19.44
C GLN A 341 -29.72 25.60 -20.89
N SER A 342 -28.57 25.76 -21.56
CA SER A 342 -28.52 26.32 -22.93
C SER A 342 -28.03 25.36 -24.02
N LEU A 343 -28.07 24.05 -23.79
CA LEU A 343 -27.77 23.05 -24.83
C LEU A 343 -28.97 22.11 -25.03
N ASP A 344 -30.10 22.70 -25.42
CA ASP A 344 -31.16 21.96 -26.13
C ASP A 344 -30.67 21.69 -27.56
N VAL A 345 -30.03 20.54 -27.75
CA VAL A 345 -29.77 19.99 -29.09
C VAL A 345 -31.02 19.23 -29.53
N GLY A 346 -31.73 19.81 -30.49
CA GLY A 346 -32.96 19.27 -31.06
C GLY A 346 -32.82 17.85 -31.60
N ILE A 347 -33.75 17.00 -31.18
CA ILE A 347 -33.95 15.65 -31.71
C ILE A 347 -34.55 15.78 -33.12
N ILE A 348 -33.76 15.54 -34.16
CA ILE A 348 -34.27 15.31 -35.52
C ILE A 348 -34.33 13.79 -35.73
N GLY A 349 -35.55 13.25 -35.77
CA GLY A 349 -35.83 11.86 -36.07
C GLY A 349 -35.70 11.53 -37.57
N PRO A 350 -35.53 10.25 -37.94
CA PRO A 350 -35.25 9.86 -39.31
C PRO A 350 -36.54 9.74 -40.14
N SER A 351 -36.64 10.49 -41.24
CA SER A 351 -37.65 10.27 -42.28
C SER A 351 -37.06 9.43 -43.43
N ARG A 352 -37.76 8.33 -43.71
CA ARG A 352 -37.52 7.31 -44.75
C ARG A 352 -37.89 7.80 -46.18
N PRO A 353 -37.61 7.00 -47.24
CA PRO A 353 -37.13 7.48 -48.54
C PRO A 353 -38.22 7.67 -49.60
N TYR A 354 -37.90 8.45 -50.63
CA TYR A 354 -38.20 8.21 -52.05
C TYR A 354 -37.10 8.81 -52.92
#